data_AF-A0A1U7PYA9-F1
#
_entry.id   AF-A0A1U7PYA9-F1
#
_cell.length_a   1.000
_cell.length_b   1.000
_cell.length_c   1.000
_cell.angle_alpha   90.00
_cell.angle_beta   90.00
_cell.angle_gamma   90.00
#
_symmetry.space_group_name_H-M   'P 1'
#
loop_
_entity.id
_entity.type
_entity.pdbx_description
1 polymer ?
#
loop_
_entity_poly.entity_id
_entity_poly.type
_entity_poly.pdbx_seq_one_letter_code
_entity_poly.pdbx_strand_id
1 'polypeptide(L)' 'MKLPNQILINKICWVNRYFEKINKLFEVVHNHWVMESNKNFGSIKHKKLSDLKKRIDFKIKLLSRYSAKLTNEALRQMNT' A
#
# COMPACT_ATOMS: atom_id res chain seq x y z
N MET A 1 16.25 -26.49 -1.74
CA MET A 1 15.31 -25.39 -2.06
C MET A 1 15.94 -24.54 -3.16
N LYS A 2 15.31 -24.44 -4.33
CA LYS A 2 15.74 -23.47 -5.36
C LYS A 2 15.23 -22.09 -4.96
N LEU A 3 16.04 -21.06 -5.16
CA LEU A 3 15.58 -19.68 -4.99
C LEU A 3 14.71 -19.26 -6.18
N PRO A 4 13.69 -18.42 -5.98
CA PRO A 4 12.95 -17.82 -7.08
C PRO A 4 13.88 -17.01 -7.98
N ASN A 5 13.50 -16.80 -9.24
CA ASN A 5 14.35 -16.06 -10.17
C ASN A 5 14.61 -14.62 -9.70
N GLN A 6 15.75 -14.05 -10.11
CA GLN A 6 16.18 -12.72 -9.66
C GLN A 6 15.17 -11.61 -10.01
N ILE A 7 14.47 -11.73 -11.14
CA ILE A 7 13.45 -10.76 -11.59
C ILE A 7 12.29 -10.71 -10.59
N LEU A 8 11.86 -11.87 -10.10
CA LEU A 8 10.78 -12.01 -9.13
C LEU A 8 11.18 -11.46 -7.77
N ILE A 9 12.40 -11.75 -7.31
CA ILE A 9 12.96 -11.17 -6.08
C ILE A 9 12.98 -9.64 -6.18
N ASN A 10 13.47 -9.08 -7.29
CA ASN A 10 13.52 -7.64 -7.51
C ASN A 10 12.11 -7.00 -7.46
N LYS A 11 11.10 -7.66 -8.05
CA LYS A 11 9.70 -7.22 -7.98
C LYS A 11 9.17 -7.22 -6.55
N ILE A 12 9.44 -8.29 -5.78
CA ILE A 12 9.02 -8.38 -4.37
C ILE A 12 9.65 -7.26 -3.54
N CYS A 13 10.96 -7.05 -3.67
CA CYS A 13 11.67 -5.96 -2.99
C CYS A 13 11.09 -4.59 -3.35
N TRP A 14 10.78 -4.36 -4.63
CA TRP A 14 10.16 -3.13 -5.09
C TRP A 14 8.79 -2.90 -4.45
N VAL A 15 7.94 -3.93 -4.44
CA VAL A 15 6.60 -3.87 -3.82
C VAL A 15 6.71 -3.54 -2.33
N ASN A 16 7.60 -4.20 -1.61
CA ASN A 16 7.78 -3.95 -0.17
C ASN A 16 8.21 -2.51 0.12
N ARG A 17 9.18 -1.98 -0.64
CA ARG A 17 9.62 -0.57 -0.52
C ARG A 17 8.49 0.41 -0.82
N TYR A 18 7.69 0.13 -1.84
CA TYR A 18 6.54 0.99 -2.18
C TYR A 18 5.43 0.91 -1.15
N PHE A 19 5.18 -0.27 -0.59
CA PHE A 19 4.18 -0.48 0.46
C PHE A 19 4.52 0.32 1.71
N GLU A 20 5.77 0.31 2.15
CA GLU A 20 6.23 1.10 3.29
C GLU A 20 6.04 2.62 3.08
N LYS A 21 6.40 3.13 1.89
CA LYS A 21 6.20 4.54 1.54
C LYS A 21 4.73 4.95 1.56
N ILE A 22 3.87 4.11 0.99
CA ILE A 22 2.43 4.38 0.95
C ILE A 22 1.80 4.31 2.34
N ASN A 23 2.24 3.40 3.21
CA ASN A 23 1.74 3.32 4.58
C ASN A 23 2.13 4.56 5.39
N LYS A 24 3.37 5.03 5.28
CA LYS A 24 3.79 6.31 5.90
C LYS A 24 2.92 7.48 5.44
N LEU A 25 2.62 7.55 4.14
CA LEU A 25 1.71 8.57 3.60
C LEU A 25 0.28 8.41 4.13
N PHE A 26 -0.21 7.17 4.24
CA PHE A 26 -1.52 6.87 4.80
C PHE A 26 -1.65 7.36 6.24
N GLU A 27 -0.68 7.07 7.10
CA GLU A 27 -0.67 7.50 8.50
C GLU A 27 -0.77 9.03 8.61
N VAL A 28 0.06 9.75 7.85
CA VAL A 28 0.06 11.22 7.83
C VAL A 28 -1.31 11.76 7.38
N VAL A 29 -1.85 11.25 6.28
CA VAL A 29 -3.14 11.70 5.75
C VAL A 29 -4.29 11.34 6.68
N HIS A 30 -4.25 10.15 7.29
CA HIS A 30 -5.25 9.70 8.24
C HIS A 30 -5.27 10.60 9.47
N ASN A 31 -4.11 10.92 10.05
CA ASN A 31 -4.00 11.81 11.21
C ASN A 31 -4.55 13.20 10.89
N HIS A 32 -4.17 13.78 9.74
CA HIS A 32 -4.73 15.06 9.31
C HIS A 32 -6.24 15.00 9.09
N TRP A 33 -6.74 13.91 8.49
CA TRP A 33 -8.17 13.72 8.29
C TRP A 33 -8.92 13.64 9.63
N VAL A 34 -8.44 12.85 10.60
CA VAL A 34 -9.04 12.74 11.95
C VAL A 34 -9.05 14.08 12.66
N MET A 35 -7.94 14.82 12.63
CA MET A 35 -7.86 16.16 13.23
C MET A 35 -8.86 17.13 12.60
N GLU A 36 -8.99 17.10 11.27
CA GLU A 36 -9.92 17.97 10.55
C GLU A 36 -11.38 17.55 10.78
N SER A 37 -11.66 16.25 10.92
CA SER A 37 -12.99 15.73 11.27
C SER A 37 -13.44 16.25 12.64
N ASN A 38 -12.53 16.39 13.61
CA ASN A 38 -12.86 16.88 14.94
C ASN A 38 -13.08 18.40 14.99
N LYS A 39 -12.38 19.16 14.14
CA LYS A 39 -12.43 20.64 14.17
C LYS A 39 -13.40 21.23 13.16
N ASN A 40 -13.38 20.73 11.93
CA ASN A 40 -14.03 21.33 10.77
C ASN A 40 -14.67 20.23 9.88
N PHE A 41 -15.50 19.37 10.49
CA PHE A 41 -16.18 18.31 9.76
C PHE A 41 -16.97 18.88 8.56
N GLY A 42 -16.90 18.20 7.42
CA GLY A 42 -17.61 18.60 6.20
C GLY A 42 -17.00 19.79 5.43
N SER A 43 -15.96 20.43 5.95
CA SER A 43 -15.22 21.48 5.24
C SER A 43 -14.63 20.97 3.91
N ILE A 44 -14.29 21.90 3.00
CA ILE A 44 -13.62 21.57 1.73
C ILE A 44 -12.31 20.81 2.00
N LYS A 45 -11.57 21.21 3.03
CA LYS A 45 -10.33 20.55 3.44
C LYS A 45 -10.59 19.12 3.94
N HIS A 46 -11.59 18.92 4.81
CA HIS A 46 -12.00 17.58 5.26
C HIS A 46 -12.39 16.68 4.07
N LYS A 47 -13.18 17.19 3.12
CA LYS A 47 -13.57 16.44 1.90
C LYS A 47 -12.36 16.05 1.05
N LYS A 48 -11.43 16.98 0.81
CA LYS A 48 -10.18 16.71 0.08
C LYS A 48 -9.32 15.64 0.78
N LEU A 49 -9.20 15.71 2.11
CA LEU A 49 -8.47 14.71 2.90
C LEU A 49 -9.15 13.34 2.84
N SER A 50 -10.48 13.28 2.91
CA SER A 50 -11.25 12.04 2.73
C SER A 50 -11.00 11.41 1.36
N ASP A 51 -11.03 12.20 0.29
CA ASP A 51 -10.79 11.69 -1.06
C ASP A 51 -9.34 11.24 -1.26
N LEU A 52 -8.38 11.97 -0.71
CA LEU A 52 -6.97 11.57 -0.70
C LEU A 52 -6.78 10.26 0.06
N LYS A 53 -7.39 10.12 1.24
CA LYS A 53 -7.36 8.89 2.03
C LYS A 53 -7.92 7.71 1.24
N LYS A 54 -9.08 7.86 0.58
CA LYS A 54 -9.68 6.81 -0.27
C LYS A 54 -8.75 6.38 -1.41
N ARG A 55 -8.06 7.33 -2.05
CA ARG A 55 -7.09 7.01 -3.11
C ARG A 55 -5.89 6.23 -2.57
N ILE A 56 -5.37 6.60 -1.40
CA ILE A 56 -4.28 5.89 -0.75
C ILE A 56 -4.72 4.48 -0.34
N ASP A 57 -5.89 4.34 0.29
CA ASP A 57 -6.49 3.05 0.66
C ASP A 57 -6.62 2.11 -0.54
N PHE A 58 -7.05 2.65 -1.69
CA PHE A 58 -7.12 1.89 -2.94
C PHE A 58 -5.74 1.40 -3.38
N LYS A 59 -4.69 2.24 -3.31
CA LYS A 59 -3.32 1.86 -3.68
C LYS A 59 -2.74 0.82 -2.72
N ILE A 60 -2.99 0.91 -1.41
CA ILE A 60 -2.62 -0.11 -0.43
C ILE A 60 -3.22 -1.46 -0.83
N LYS A 61 -4.55 -1.51 -1.05
CA LYS A 61 -5.25 -2.74 -1.44
C LYS A 61 -4.68 -3.34 -2.73
N LEU A 62 -4.38 -2.50 -3.72
CA LEU A 62 -3.79 -2.95 -4.99
C LEU A 62 -2.40 -3.58 -4.77
N LEU A 63 -1.55 -2.93 -3.97
CA LEU A 63 -0.22 -3.43 -3.64
C LEU A 63 -0.29 -4.74 -2.84
N SER A 64 -1.20 -4.86 -1.86
CA SER A 64 -1.39 -6.11 -1.10
C SER A 64 -1.76 -7.28 -2.02
N ARG A 65 -2.69 -7.06 -2.97
CA ARG A 65 -3.07 -8.09 -3.95
C ARG A 65 -1.89 -8.48 -4.85
N TYR A 66 -1.13 -7.49 -5.30
CA TYR A 66 0.03 -7.74 -6.15
C TYR A 66 1.14 -8.48 -5.39
N SER A 67 1.38 -8.11 -4.13
CA SER A 67 2.32 -8.82 -3.23
C SER A 67 1.92 -10.28 -3.07
N ALA A 68 0.65 -10.57 -2.80
CA ALA A 68 0.15 -11.95 -2.68
C ALA A 68 0.37 -12.76 -3.98
N LYS A 69 0.16 -12.13 -5.14
CA LYS A 69 0.42 -12.76 -6.44
C LYS A 69 1.91 -13.13 -6.59
N LEU A 70 2.82 -12.21 -6.26
CA LEU A 70 4.27 -12.46 -6.34
C LEU A 70 4.72 -13.53 -5.35
N THR A 71 4.19 -13.53 -4.12
CA THR A 71 4.50 -14.56 -3.11
C THR A 71 4.06 -15.94 -3.60
N ASN A 72 2.86 -16.07 -4.16
CA ASN A 72 2.38 -17.34 -4.70
C ASN A 72 3.23 -17.82 -5.89
N GLU A 73 3.67 -16.91 -6.75
CA GLU A 73 4.58 -17.22 -7.85
C GLU A 73 5.95 -17.70 -7.33
N ALA A 74 6.48 -17.07 -6.28
CA ALA A 74 7.74 -17.45 -5.66
C ALA A 74 7.65 -18.85 -5.04
N LEU A 75 6.58 -19.14 -4.29
CA LEU A 75 6.35 -20.45 -3.71
C LEU A 75 6.24 -21.56 -4.78
N ARG A 76 5.61 -21.28 -5.92
CA ARG A 76 5.54 -22.23 -7.04
C ARG A 76 6.93 -22.55 -7.61
N GLN A 77 7.78 -21.55 -7.80
CA GLN A 77 9.15 -21.75 -8.30
C GLN A 77 10.04 -22.52 -7.31
N MET A 78 9.81 -22.37 -6.00
CA MET A 78 10.58 -23.09 -4.98
C MET A 78 10.21 -24.58 -4.88
N ASN A 79 8.98 -24.93 -5.27
CA ASN A 79 8.45 -26.29 -5.25
C ASN A 79 8.68 -27.06 -6.57
N THR A 80 9.37 -26.46 -7.55
CA THR A 80 9.78 -27.07 -8.84
C THR A 80 11.30 -27.27 -8.91
#